data_AF-A0A3P1UPU6-F1
#
_entry.id   AF-A0A3P1UPU6-F1
#
_cell.length_a   1.000
_cell.length_b   1.000
_cell.length_c   1.000
_cell.angle_alpha   90.00
_cell.angle_beta   90.00
_cell.angle_gamma   90.00
#
_symmetry.space_group_name_H-M   'P 1'
#
loop_
_entity.id
_entity.type
_entity.pdbx_description
1 polymer ?
#
loop_
_entity_poly.entity_id
_entity_poly.type
_entity_poly.pdbx_seq_one_letter_code
_entity_poly.pdbx_strand_id
1 'polypeptide(L)'
;MSESIFDRISAFLNKKSAVQRVADDPALASELLLLLHVVFADGDQHPAEIAAFKEIAFKNFGIAAEDIPEVAEYLKDFAYETTTKQAANMLAEMAPERRLSLLRDLMTIACADNRIDKSETVLIQRVADVLGIKREELQQAQRGSPCGA
;
A
#
# COMPACT_ATOMS: atom_id res chain seq x y z
N MET A 1 -19.09 3.98 29.66
CA MET A 1 -19.75 3.95 28.33
C MET A 1 -19.69 2.52 27.86
N SER A 2 -20.82 1.82 27.79
CA SER A 2 -20.88 0.42 27.36
C SER A 2 -20.71 0.37 25.84
N GLU A 3 -19.60 -0.19 25.37
CA GLU A 3 -19.46 -0.55 23.95
C GLU A 3 -20.67 -1.40 23.56
N SER A 4 -21.45 -0.91 22.60
CA SER A 4 -22.67 -1.58 22.19
C SER A 4 -22.28 -2.89 21.50
N ILE A 5 -23.01 -3.97 21.80
CA ILE A 5 -22.85 -5.25 21.11
C ILE A 5 -22.96 -5.07 19.58
N PHE A 6 -23.72 -4.06 19.14
CA PHE A 6 -23.83 -3.66 17.73
C PHE A 6 -22.54 -3.09 17.13
N ASP A 7 -21.73 -2.37 17.90
CA ASP A 7 -20.44 -1.84 17.43
C ASP A 7 -19.45 -2.99 17.24
N ARG A 8 -19.47 -3.98 18.13
CA ARG A 8 -18.64 -5.20 18.01
C ARG A 8 -19.05 -6.07 16.83
N ILE A 9 -20.36 -6.21 16.58
CA ILE A 9 -20.88 -6.95 15.43
C ILE A 9 -20.57 -6.22 14.12
N SER A 10 -20.74 -4.89 14.06
CA SER A 10 -20.39 -4.11 12.87
C SER A 10 -18.90 -4.13 12.59
N ALA A 11 -18.06 -3.96 13.61
CA ALA A 11 -16.61 -4.11 13.47
C ALA A 11 -16.27 -5.51 12.96
N PHE A 12 -16.83 -6.57 13.55
CA PHE A 12 -16.60 -7.96 13.12
C PHE A 12 -17.06 -8.26 11.68
N LEU A 13 -18.20 -7.72 11.26
CA LEU A 13 -18.69 -7.82 9.88
C LEU A 13 -17.81 -7.01 8.91
N ASN A 14 -17.29 -5.87 9.34
CA ASN A 14 -16.37 -5.05 8.55
C ASN A 14 -15.02 -5.76 8.37
N LYS A 15 -14.50 -6.45 9.40
CA LYS A 15 -13.22 -7.21 9.34
C LYS A 15 -13.24 -8.29 8.28
N LYS A 16 -14.26 -9.15 8.33
CA LYS A 16 -14.47 -10.19 7.31
C LYS A 16 -14.68 -9.58 5.93
N SER A 17 -15.25 -8.39 5.83
CA SER A 17 -15.39 -7.69 4.55
C SER A 17 -14.07 -7.16 4.00
N ALA A 18 -13.15 -6.68 4.85
CA ALA A 18 -11.89 -6.09 4.40
C ALA A 18 -10.99 -7.16 3.77
N VAL A 19 -10.73 -8.26 4.49
CA VAL A 19 -9.94 -9.39 3.97
C VAL A 19 -10.60 -9.99 2.74
N GLN A 20 -11.93 -10.20 2.77
CA GLN A 20 -12.63 -10.78 1.64
C GLN A 20 -12.61 -9.89 0.39
N ARG A 21 -12.75 -8.56 0.55
CA ARG A 21 -12.59 -7.61 -0.57
C ARG A 21 -11.18 -7.65 -1.16
N VAL A 22 -10.15 -7.76 -0.32
CA VAL A 22 -8.76 -7.90 -0.79
C VAL A 22 -8.56 -9.24 -1.48
N ALA A 23 -9.20 -10.31 -1.00
CA ALA A 23 -9.11 -11.63 -1.62
C ALA A 23 -9.85 -11.74 -2.96
N ASP A 24 -10.99 -11.05 -3.09
CA ASP A 24 -11.81 -11.06 -4.31
C ASP A 24 -11.22 -10.15 -5.42
N ASP A 25 -10.33 -9.21 -5.08
CA ASP A 25 -9.63 -8.32 -6.01
C ASP A 25 -8.10 -8.46 -5.88
N PRO A 26 -7.47 -9.36 -6.65
CA PRO A 26 -6.02 -9.56 -6.53
C PRO A 26 -5.18 -8.40 -7.09
N ALA A 27 -5.76 -7.43 -7.81
CA ALA A 27 -5.07 -6.17 -8.12
C ALA A 27 -4.98 -5.29 -6.86
N LEU A 28 -6.08 -5.18 -6.10
CA LEU A 28 -6.09 -4.54 -4.78
C LEU A 28 -5.11 -5.21 -3.81
N ALA A 29 -5.06 -6.54 -3.77
CA ALA A 29 -4.07 -7.26 -2.98
C ALA A 29 -2.63 -6.89 -3.38
N SER A 30 -2.37 -6.81 -4.68
CA SER A 30 -1.05 -6.41 -5.20
C SER A 30 -0.67 -4.97 -4.84
N GLU A 31 -1.62 -4.03 -4.89
CA GLU A 31 -1.39 -2.63 -4.48
C GLU A 31 -1.06 -2.52 -3.00
N LEU A 32 -1.87 -3.13 -2.13
CA LEU A 32 -1.64 -3.13 -0.68
C LEU A 32 -0.32 -3.81 -0.31
N LEU A 33 0.03 -4.91 -0.98
CA LEU A 33 1.30 -5.60 -0.78
C LEU A 33 2.50 -4.70 -1.10
N LEU A 34 2.42 -3.89 -2.17
CA LEU A 34 3.48 -2.95 -2.51
C LEU A 34 3.61 -1.81 -1.49
N LEU A 35 2.48 -1.25 -1.04
CA LEU A 35 2.48 -0.23 0.01
C LEU A 35 3.11 -0.78 1.29
N LEU A 36 2.77 -2.02 1.65
CA LEU A 36 3.34 -2.71 2.81
C LEU A 36 4.85 -2.91 2.65
N HIS A 37 5.30 -3.36 1.47
CA HIS A 37 6.73 -3.55 1.20
C HIS A 37 7.57 -2.27 1.37
N VAL A 38 7.03 -1.08 1.10
CA VAL A 38 7.74 0.18 1.35
C VAL A 38 7.96 0.40 2.84
N VAL A 39 6.91 0.22 3.66
CA VAL A 39 6.99 0.36 5.13
C VAL A 39 7.96 -0.65 5.78
N PHE A 40 8.29 -1.75 5.10
CA PHE A 40 9.21 -2.78 5.60
C PHE A 40 10.57 -2.80 4.89
N ALA A 41 10.82 -1.89 3.94
CA ALA A 41 11.94 -2.01 3.00
C ALA A 41 13.32 -1.99 3.66
N ASP A 42 13.50 -1.20 4.70
CA ASP A 42 14.75 -1.00 5.44
C ASP A 42 14.81 -1.79 6.76
N GLY A 43 13.68 -2.37 7.19
CA GLY A 43 13.52 -3.11 8.44
C GLY A 43 13.33 -2.24 9.68
N ASP A 44 13.31 -0.91 9.57
CA ASP A 44 13.08 0.02 10.67
C ASP A 44 11.78 0.79 10.44
N GLN A 45 10.69 0.28 11.00
CA GLN A 45 9.37 0.84 10.75
C GLN A 45 9.20 2.18 11.48
N HIS A 46 9.35 3.29 10.75
CA HIS A 46 9.12 4.59 11.34
C HIS A 46 7.63 4.76 11.68
N PRO A 47 7.27 5.25 12.89
CA PRO A 47 5.88 5.46 13.26
C PRO A 47 5.10 6.37 12.30
N ALA A 48 5.81 7.30 11.62
CA ALA A 48 5.24 8.20 10.63
C ALA A 48 4.80 7.46 9.35
N GLU A 49 5.63 6.55 8.83
CA GLU A 49 5.31 5.72 7.66
C GLU A 49 4.13 4.78 7.96
N ILE A 50 4.12 4.16 9.14
CA ILE A 50 2.99 3.32 9.58
C ILE A 50 1.70 4.15 9.65
N ALA A 51 1.76 5.38 10.17
CA ALA A 51 0.61 6.26 10.23
C ALA A 51 0.11 6.67 8.84
N ALA A 52 1.02 7.04 7.94
CA ALA A 52 0.70 7.37 6.55
C ALA A 52 0.09 6.18 5.81
N PHE A 53 0.65 4.97 5.98
CA PHE A 53 0.09 3.74 5.44
C PHE A 53 -1.34 3.49 5.95
N LYS A 54 -1.57 3.61 7.26
CA LYS A 54 -2.91 3.45 7.86
C LYS A 54 -3.93 4.44 7.28
N GLU A 55 -3.51 5.69 7.08
CA GLU A 55 -4.37 6.72 6.52
C GLU A 55 -4.72 6.43 5.06
N ILE A 56 -3.74 6.02 4.25
CA ILE A 56 -3.95 5.62 2.86
C ILE A 56 -4.81 4.36 2.77
N ALA A 57 -4.56 3.36 3.62
CA ALA A 57 -5.34 2.13 3.73
C ALA A 57 -6.83 2.43 3.94
N PHE A 58 -7.11 3.38 4.84
CA PHE A 58 -8.47 3.81 5.14
C PHE A 58 -9.08 4.64 4.00
N LYS A 59 -8.38 5.66 3.49
CA LYS A 59 -8.92 6.60 2.50
C LYS A 59 -9.15 5.96 1.14
N ASN A 60 -8.19 5.18 0.65
CA ASN A 60 -8.19 4.67 -0.72
C ASN A 60 -8.89 3.31 -0.82
N PHE A 61 -8.87 2.51 0.25
CA PHE A 61 -9.36 1.14 0.23
C PHE A 61 -10.50 0.87 1.24
N GLY A 62 -10.73 1.79 2.17
CA GLY A 62 -11.74 1.65 3.21
C GLY A 62 -11.36 0.62 4.28
N ILE A 63 -10.08 0.34 4.46
CA ILE A 63 -9.58 -0.65 5.44
C ILE A 63 -9.29 0.08 6.76
N ALA A 64 -9.98 -0.31 7.82
CA ALA A 64 -9.77 0.27 9.14
C ALA A 64 -8.43 -0.18 9.74
N ALA A 65 -7.82 0.67 10.58
CA ALA A 65 -6.52 0.38 11.17
C ALA A 65 -6.49 -0.91 12.02
N GLU A 66 -7.64 -1.30 12.56
CA GLU A 66 -7.87 -2.52 13.32
C GLU A 66 -7.98 -3.80 12.48
N ASP A 67 -8.15 -3.66 11.16
CA ASP A 67 -8.24 -4.77 10.19
C ASP A 67 -6.91 -5.02 9.47
N ILE A 68 -5.99 -4.05 9.53
CA ILE A 68 -4.67 -4.14 8.90
C ILE A 68 -3.87 -5.38 9.29
N PRO A 69 -3.83 -5.83 10.56
CA PRO A 69 -3.08 -7.04 10.91
C PRO A 69 -3.58 -8.28 10.17
N GLU A 70 -4.89 -8.44 10.05
CA GLU A 70 -5.51 -9.60 9.37
C GLU A 70 -5.30 -9.52 7.85
N VAL A 71 -5.45 -8.31 7.27
CA VAL A 71 -5.14 -8.07 5.86
C VAL A 71 -3.66 -8.34 5.58
N ALA A 72 -2.75 -7.94 6.48
CA ALA A 72 -1.32 -8.20 6.32
C ALA A 72 -0.98 -9.70 6.37
N GLU A 73 -1.65 -10.48 7.23
CA GLU A 73 -1.53 -11.94 7.22
C GLU A 73 -2.00 -12.54 5.89
N TYR A 74 -3.17 -12.12 5.40
CA TYR A 74 -3.65 -12.55 4.07
C TYR A 74 -2.65 -12.19 2.95
N LEU A 75 -2.12 -10.97 2.96
CA LEU A 75 -1.16 -10.52 1.94
C LEU A 75 0.14 -11.30 1.98
N LYS A 76 0.58 -11.75 3.16
CA LYS A 76 1.74 -12.62 3.32
C LYS A 76 1.52 -13.98 2.66
N ASP A 77 0.35 -14.57 2.85
CA ASP A 77 -0.02 -15.83 2.19
C ASP A 77 -0.15 -15.64 0.68
N PHE A 78 -0.81 -14.56 0.25
CA PHE A 78 -0.93 -14.18 -1.15
C PHE A 78 0.44 -13.99 -1.82
N ALA A 79 1.41 -13.37 -1.14
CA ALA A 79 2.76 -13.16 -1.66
C ALA A 79 3.58 -14.47 -1.73
N TYR A 80 3.27 -15.45 -0.90
CA TYR A 80 3.87 -16.78 -0.97
C TYR A 80 3.32 -17.58 -2.18
N GLU A 81 2.03 -17.42 -2.47
CA GLU A 81 1.36 -18.13 -3.57
C GLU A 81 1.51 -17.41 -4.93
N THR A 82 1.74 -16.10 -4.93
CA THR A 82 1.82 -15.26 -6.14
C THR A 82 3.26 -14.88 -6.46
N THR A 83 3.73 -15.22 -7.66
CA THR A 83 5.07 -14.81 -8.09
C THR A 83 5.15 -13.30 -8.31
N THR A 84 6.33 -12.70 -8.09
CA THR A 84 6.58 -11.27 -8.36
C THR A 84 6.20 -10.86 -9.78
N LYS A 85 6.36 -11.77 -10.76
CA LYS A 85 5.98 -11.54 -12.16
C LYS A 85 4.46 -11.49 -12.37
N GLN A 86 3.70 -12.32 -11.66
CA GLN A 86 2.23 -12.29 -11.72
C GLN A 86 1.70 -11.01 -11.10
N ALA A 87 2.15 -10.64 -9.90
CA ALA A 87 1.78 -9.37 -9.28
C ALA A 87 2.14 -8.17 -10.18
N ALA A 88 3.33 -8.18 -10.77
CA ALA A 88 3.76 -7.17 -11.73
C ALA A 88 2.83 -7.04 -12.94
N ASN A 89 2.41 -8.16 -13.55
CA ASN A 89 1.49 -8.14 -14.68
C ASN A 89 0.11 -7.59 -14.29
N MET A 90 -0.42 -7.99 -13.13
CA MET A 90 -1.72 -7.51 -12.65
C MET A 90 -1.72 -6.00 -12.42
N LEU A 91 -0.61 -5.48 -11.90
CA LEU A 91 -0.41 -4.06 -11.71
C LEU A 91 -0.19 -3.31 -13.04
N ALA A 92 0.48 -3.93 -14.02
CA ALA A 92 0.69 -3.34 -15.34
C ALA A 92 -0.62 -3.26 -16.17
N GLU A 93 -1.59 -4.15 -15.90
CA GLU A 93 -2.92 -4.12 -16.51
C GLU A 93 -3.85 -3.03 -15.94
N MET A 94 -3.43 -2.35 -14.84
CA MET A 94 -4.20 -1.25 -14.27
C MET A 94 -4.24 -0.02 -15.19
N ALA A 95 -5.33 0.74 -15.09
CA ALA A 95 -5.46 2.03 -15.76
C ALA A 95 -4.26 2.94 -15.44
N PRO A 96 -3.70 3.69 -16.42
CA PRO A 96 -2.57 4.59 -16.22
C PRO A 96 -2.72 5.52 -15.00
N GLU A 97 -3.93 6.03 -14.77
CA GLU A 97 -4.24 6.95 -13.68
C GLU A 97 -4.13 6.27 -12.31
N ARG A 98 -4.55 5.00 -12.21
CA ARG A 98 -4.44 4.19 -10.99
C ARG A 98 -2.97 3.88 -10.68
N ARG A 99 -2.16 3.57 -11.70
CA ARG A 99 -0.72 3.35 -11.55
C ARG A 99 0.01 4.59 -11.01
N LEU A 100 -0.35 5.78 -11.51
CA LEU A 100 0.20 7.04 -11.01
C LEU A 100 -0.27 7.35 -9.58
N SER A 101 -1.53 7.05 -9.24
CA SER A 101 -2.02 7.19 -7.86
C SER A 101 -1.24 6.31 -6.89
N LEU A 102 -1.05 5.04 -7.23
CA LEU A 102 -0.26 4.11 -6.43
C LEU A 102 1.17 4.61 -6.22
N LEU A 103 1.81 5.13 -7.26
CA LEU A 103 3.17 5.67 -7.15
C LEU A 103 3.23 6.86 -6.18
N ARG A 104 2.22 7.73 -6.20
CA ARG A 104 2.12 8.87 -5.26
C ARG A 104 1.88 8.40 -3.83
N ASP A 105 1.05 7.38 -3.64
CA ASP A 105 0.79 6.80 -2.32
C ASP A 105 2.08 6.18 -1.74
N LEU A 106 2.80 5.39 -2.54
CA LEU A 106 4.10 4.80 -2.16
C LEU A 106 5.10 5.87 -1.70
N MET A 107 5.19 6.96 -2.44
CA MET A 107 6.07 8.06 -2.08
C MET A 107 5.58 8.86 -0.86
N THR A 108 4.28 8.98 -0.66
CA THR A 108 3.71 9.67 0.51
C THR A 108 4.05 8.89 1.78
N ILE A 109 4.02 7.56 1.70
CA ILE A 109 4.47 6.68 2.80
C ILE A 109 5.96 6.87 3.04
N ALA A 110 6.80 6.65 2.03
CA ALA A 110 8.26 6.73 2.18
C ALA A 110 8.73 8.09 2.69
N CYS A 111 8.04 9.18 2.33
CA CYS A 111 8.39 10.52 2.76
C CYS A 111 7.78 10.95 4.10
N ALA A 112 7.03 10.08 4.78
CA ALA A 112 6.25 10.47 5.96
C ALA A 112 7.11 10.99 7.13
N ASP A 113 8.37 10.54 7.24
CA ASP A 113 9.34 10.98 8.25
C ASP A 113 10.23 12.16 7.77
N ASN A 114 9.95 12.73 6.59
CA ASN A 114 10.76 13.73 5.87
C ASN A 114 12.15 13.25 5.44
N ARG A 115 12.38 11.95 5.32
CA ARG A 115 13.57 11.36 4.72
C ARG A 115 13.13 10.27 3.74
N ILE A 116 13.98 9.95 2.79
CA ILE A 116 13.80 8.76 1.96
C ILE A 116 15.17 8.12 1.86
N ASP A 117 15.26 6.87 2.26
CA ASP A 117 16.51 6.14 2.23
C ASP A 117 16.80 5.56 0.82
N LYS A 118 17.96 4.93 0.68
CA LYS A 118 18.34 4.32 -0.62
C LYS A 118 17.51 3.09 -0.95
N SER A 119 17.11 2.33 0.06
CA SER A 119 16.36 1.08 -0.06
C SER A 119 14.95 1.35 -0.59
N GLU A 120 14.26 2.33 -0.01
CA GLU A 120 12.95 2.85 -0.42
C GLU A 120 13.00 3.44 -1.83
N THR A 121 14.00 4.26 -2.12
CA THR A 121 14.20 4.84 -3.46
C THR A 121 14.35 3.74 -4.52
N VAL A 122 15.15 2.70 -4.23
CA VAL A 122 15.34 1.56 -5.15
C VAL A 122 14.05 0.77 -5.30
N LEU A 123 13.29 0.57 -4.23
CA LEU A 123 12.01 -0.14 -4.27
C LEU A 123 10.98 0.64 -5.10
N ILE A 124 10.81 1.93 -4.85
CA ILE A 124 9.90 2.81 -5.60
C ILE A 124 10.27 2.84 -7.08
N GLN A 125 11.56 2.95 -7.41
CA GLN A 125 12.02 2.92 -8.80
C GLN A 125 11.68 1.58 -9.47
N ARG A 126 11.93 0.45 -8.79
CA ARG A 126 11.61 -0.88 -9.33
C ARG A 126 10.11 -1.06 -9.54
N VAL A 127 9.29 -0.57 -8.60
CA VAL A 127 7.84 -0.58 -8.73
C VAL A 127 7.39 0.27 -9.92
N ALA A 128 7.93 1.47 -10.09
CA ALA A 128 7.61 2.32 -11.24
C ALA A 128 7.97 1.66 -12.58
N ASP A 129 9.11 0.96 -12.64
CA ASP A 129 9.52 0.20 -13.83
C ASP A 129 8.53 -0.95 -14.11
N VAL A 130 8.08 -1.67 -13.08
CA VAL A 130 7.06 -2.73 -13.18
C VAL A 130 5.71 -2.18 -13.62
N LEU A 131 5.32 -1.02 -13.10
CA LEU A 131 4.10 -0.31 -13.49
C LEU A 131 4.21 0.28 -14.90
N GLY A 132 5.37 0.26 -15.56
CA GLY A 132 5.58 0.88 -16.87
C GLY A 132 5.42 2.40 -16.85
N ILE A 133 5.66 3.04 -15.69
CA ILE A 133 5.61 4.49 -15.53
C ILE A 133 6.89 5.07 -16.11
N LYS A 134 6.79 6.13 -16.93
CA LYS A 134 7.97 6.75 -17.53
C LYS A 134 8.77 7.50 -16.46
N ARG A 135 10.09 7.58 -16.67
CA ARG A 135 10.99 8.34 -15.77
C ARG A 135 10.57 9.80 -15.56
N GLU A 136 9.98 10.42 -16.58
CA GLU A 136 9.47 11.80 -16.51
C GLU A 136 8.30 11.94 -15.53
N GLU A 137 7.39 10.95 -15.51
CA GLU A 137 6.25 10.91 -14.61
C GLU A 137 6.68 10.63 -13.17
N LEU A 138 7.68 9.75 -13.00
CA LEU A 138 8.30 9.48 -11.71
C LEU A 138 8.99 10.74 -11.14
N GLN A 139 9.72 11.50 -11.96
CA GLN A 139 10.32 12.76 -11.53
C GLN A 139 9.28 13.82 -11.16
N GLN A 140 8.14 13.88 -11.88
CA GLN A 140 7.04 14.77 -11.53
C GLN A 140 6.39 14.39 -10.20
N ALA A 141 6.19 13.09 -9.96
CA ALA A 141 5.73 12.61 -8.67
C ALA A 141 6.70 13.05 -7.57
N GLN A 142 8.02 12.77 -7.73
CA GLN A 142 9.08 13.13 -6.77
C GLN A 142 9.08 14.61 -6.40
N ARG A 143 8.99 15.51 -7.40
CA ARG A 143 8.94 16.96 -7.17
C ARG A 143 7.66 17.43 -6.45
N GLY A 144 6.58 16.67 -6.55
CA GLY A 144 5.32 16.96 -5.86
C GLY A 144 5.29 16.46 -4.41
N SER A 145 6.26 15.63 -4.00
CA SER A 145 6.34 15.11 -2.64
C SER A 145 7.19 15.99 -1.72
N PRO A 146 6.85 16.03 -0.42
CA PRO A 146 7.51 16.92 0.54
C PRO A 146 9.03 16.70 0.69
N CYS A 147 9.56 15.54 0.29
CA CYS A 147 10.98 15.18 0.38
C CYS A 147 11.77 15.44 -0.92
N GLY A 148 11.11 15.93 -1.98
CA GLY A 148 11.69 16.11 -3.31
C GLY A 148 12.40 17.45 -3.56
N ALA A 149 12.83 18.15 -2.51
CA ALA A 149 13.56 19.42 -2.59
C ALA A 149 15.01 19.29 -2.08
#